data_AF-A0A7V1EFX4-F1
#
_entry.id   AF-A0A7V1EFX4-F1
#
_cell.length_a   1.000
_cell.length_b   1.000
_cell.length_c   1.000
_cell.angle_alpha   90.00
_cell.angle_beta   90.00
_cell.angle_gamma   90.00
#
_symmetry.space_group_name_H-M   'P 1'
#
loop_
_entity.id
_entity.type
_entity.pdbx_description
1 polymer ?
#
loop_
_entity_poly.entity_id
_entity_poly.type
_entity_poly.pdbx_seq_one_letter_code
_entity_poly.pdbx_strand_id
1 'polypeptide(L)'
;MKRTHLIANGVVFVFFLFMLIHAFGLHEIRRFGEVGSGFWPLVVLSSATILSFILLIREWRSKGGEKEERSEGNEGDSGGNRIKVFGSILCLLFYVIGMPFVGFILSTFIFILFFIFVLGERRKWILALSPPLVTGLIVLVFGKLILMPLPKGVGIFADFSRLFY
;
A
#
# COMPACT_ATOMS: atom_id res chain seq x y z
N MET A 1 22.53 -5.09 22.59
CA MET A 1 21.77 -4.95 21.33
C MET A 1 20.53 -5.85 21.33
N LYS A 2 20.61 -7.16 21.58
CA LYS A 2 19.45 -8.09 21.69
C LYS A 2 18.26 -7.61 22.56
N ARG A 3 18.51 -7.05 23.76
CA ARG A 3 17.43 -6.54 24.63
C ARG A 3 16.71 -5.33 24.00
N THR A 4 17.43 -4.48 23.27
CA THR A 4 16.87 -3.30 22.61
C THR A 4 15.92 -3.67 21.47
N HIS A 5 16.29 -4.65 20.62
CA HIS A 5 15.41 -5.12 19.54
C HIS A 5 14.16 -5.82 20.06
N LEU A 6 14.29 -6.62 21.12
CA LEU A 6 13.14 -7.27 21.75
C LEU A 6 12.19 -6.25 22.40
N ILE A 7 12.73 -5.24 23.08
CA ILE A 7 11.93 -4.14 23.66
C ILE A 7 11.26 -3.34 22.54
N ALA A 8 11.98 -2.99 21.46
CA ALA A 8 11.43 -2.26 20.33
C ALA A 8 10.27 -3.02 19.65
N ASN A 9 10.47 -4.29 19.30
CA ASN A 9 9.43 -5.12 18.69
C ASN A 9 8.24 -5.34 19.64
N GLY A 10 8.48 -5.44 20.95
CA GLY A 10 7.42 -5.49 21.96
C GLY A 10 6.59 -4.20 22.00
N VAL A 11 7.25 -3.04 21.99
CA VAL A 11 6.57 -1.73 21.94
C VAL A 11 5.75 -1.58 20.66
N VAL A 12 6.30 -1.98 19.51
CA VAL A 12 5.60 -1.95 18.21
C VAL A 12 4.36 -2.86 18.23
N PHE A 13 4.48 -4.06 18.79
CA PHE A 13 3.34 -4.98 18.94
C PHE A 13 2.24 -4.38 19.83
N VAL A 14 2.61 -3.83 20.99
CA VAL A 14 1.66 -3.18 21.90
C VAL A 14 0.99 -1.97 21.22
N PHE A 15 1.73 -1.18 20.45
CA PHE A 15 1.19 -0.07 19.69
C PHE A 15 0.14 -0.52 18.66
N PHE A 16 0.44 -1.53 17.85
CA PHE A 16 -0.52 -2.05 16.87
C PHE A 16 -1.75 -2.68 17.54
N LEU A 17 -1.55 -3.39 18.66
CA LEU A 17 -2.64 -3.96 19.43
C LEU A 17 -3.55 -2.87 20.03
N PHE A 18 -2.97 -1.81 20.59
CA PHE A 18 -3.69 -0.66 21.11
C PHE A 18 -4.51 0.02 20.01
N MET A 19 -3.89 0.26 18.85
CA MET A 19 -4.58 0.84 17.67
C MET A 19 -5.69 -0.08 17.17
N LEU A 20 -5.49 -1.39 17.17
CA LEU A 20 -6.50 -2.37 16.77
C LEU A 20 -7.73 -2.31 17.67
N ILE A 21 -7.55 -2.21 18.99
CA ILE A 21 -8.65 -2.05 19.96
C ILE A 21 -9.44 -0.77 19.66
N HIS A 22 -8.76 0.34 19.36
CA HIS A 22 -9.43 1.60 18.99
C HIS A 22 -10.16 1.50 17.65
N ALA A 23 -9.60 0.76 16.69
CA ALA A 23 -10.22 0.53 15.39
C ALA A 23 -11.52 -0.27 15.49
N PHE A 24 -11.68 -1.14 16.49
CA PHE A 24 -12.96 -1.79 16.75
C PHE A 24 -14.06 -0.79 17.16
N GLY A 25 -13.71 0.32 17.80
CA GLY A 25 -14.66 1.40 18.10
C GLY A 25 -15.19 2.14 16.86
N LEU A 26 -14.47 2.09 15.73
CA LEU A 26 -14.91 2.66 14.45
C LEU A 26 -15.96 1.80 13.75
N HIS A 27 -16.18 0.57 14.21
CA HIS A 27 -17.04 -0.41 13.56
C HIS A 27 -18.55 -0.15 13.79
N GLU A 28 -18.92 0.75 14.71
CA GLU A 28 -20.32 1.03 15.06
C GLU A 28 -21.04 1.97 14.08
N ILE A 29 -20.32 2.73 13.24
CA ILE A 29 -20.95 3.62 12.24
C ILE A 29 -21.35 2.82 11.00
N ARG A 30 -22.30 1.90 11.17
CA ARG A 30 -22.84 1.08 10.07
C ARG A 30 -23.97 1.81 9.38
N ARG A 31 -23.75 2.23 8.13
CA ARG A 31 -24.84 2.50 7.18
C ARG A 31 -25.09 1.20 6.40
N PHE A 32 -26.32 0.71 6.41
CA PHE A 32 -26.67 -0.56 5.76
C PHE A 32 -26.26 -0.54 4.27
N GLY A 33 -25.43 -1.52 3.86
CA GLY A 33 -25.02 -1.73 2.46
C GLY A 33 -23.64 -1.18 2.07
N GLU A 34 -22.98 -0.39 2.93
CA GLU A 34 -21.62 0.11 2.69
C GLU A 34 -20.63 -0.61 3.62
N VAL A 35 -19.48 -1.05 3.09
CA VAL A 35 -18.39 -1.53 3.92
C VAL A 35 -17.88 -0.34 4.73
N GLY A 36 -18.17 -0.33 6.03
CA GLY A 36 -17.90 0.81 6.91
C GLY A 36 -16.42 1.21 6.89
N SER A 37 -16.16 2.51 7.11
CA SER A 37 -14.82 3.11 7.09
C SER A 37 -13.83 2.44 8.06
N GLY A 38 -14.32 1.70 9.06
CA GLY A 38 -13.53 0.88 9.98
C GLY A 38 -13.03 -0.45 9.41
N PHE A 39 -13.55 -0.96 8.29
CA PHE A 39 -13.12 -2.25 7.71
C PHE A 39 -11.65 -2.26 7.30
N TRP A 40 -11.22 -1.23 6.56
CA TRP A 40 -9.84 -1.14 6.08
C TRP A 40 -8.82 -0.97 7.23
N PRO A 41 -9.04 -0.05 8.20
CA PRO A 41 -8.23 0.02 9.42
C PRO A 41 -8.13 -1.32 10.13
N LEU A 42 -9.24 -2.05 10.31
CA LEU A 42 -9.24 -3.35 10.98
C LEU A 42 -8.41 -4.40 10.24
N VAL A 43 -8.54 -4.52 8.91
CA VAL A 43 -7.75 -5.46 8.12
C VAL A 43 -6.26 -5.14 8.24
N VAL A 44 -5.87 -3.89 8.02
CA VAL A 44 -4.46 -3.46 8.05
C VAL A 44 -3.86 -3.64 9.44
N LEU A 45 -4.57 -3.21 10.50
CA LEU A 45 -4.10 -3.33 11.88
C LEU A 45 -4.05 -4.79 12.35
N SER A 46 -5.00 -5.63 11.91
CA SER A 46 -4.97 -7.07 12.22
C SER A 46 -3.75 -7.72 11.57
N SER A 47 -3.51 -7.46 10.28
CA SER A 47 -2.33 -7.98 9.58
C SER A 47 -1.03 -7.48 10.21
N ALA A 48 -0.92 -6.19 10.54
CA ALA A 48 0.25 -5.60 11.19
C ALA A 48 0.51 -6.21 12.58
N THR A 49 -0.55 -6.41 13.37
CA THR A 49 -0.47 -7.05 14.69
C THR A 49 0.03 -8.49 14.58
N ILE A 50 -0.51 -9.27 13.62
CA ILE A 50 -0.07 -10.65 13.35
C ILE A 50 1.40 -10.68 12.92
N LEU A 51 1.80 -9.82 11.98
CA LEU A 51 3.19 -9.76 11.52
C LEU A 51 4.15 -9.38 12.65
N SER A 52 3.78 -8.39 13.45
CA SER A 52 4.56 -7.97 14.61
C SER A 52 4.68 -9.08 15.65
N PHE A 53 3.62 -9.88 15.85
CA PHE A 53 3.65 -11.04 16.73
C PHE A 53 4.58 -12.14 16.20
N ILE A 54 4.55 -12.43 14.89
CA ILE A 54 5.44 -13.39 14.24
C ILE A 54 6.91 -12.95 14.39
N LEU A 55 7.20 -11.67 14.17
CA LEU A 55 8.54 -11.11 14.35
C LEU A 55 9.00 -11.23 15.81
N LEU A 56 8.12 -10.96 16.77
CA LEU A 56 8.42 -11.11 18.19
C LEU A 56 8.74 -12.57 18.57
N ILE A 57 7.97 -13.54 18.06
CA ILE A 57 8.23 -14.98 18.28
C ILE A 57 9.55 -15.41 17.62
N ARG A 58 9.82 -14.92 16.40
CA ARG A 58 11.05 -15.23 15.66
C ARG A 58 12.28 -14.71 16.40
N GLU A 59 12.23 -13.49 16.92
CA GLU A 59 13.28 -12.89 17.74
C GLU A 59 13.47 -13.66 19.04
N TRP A 60 12.39 -14.06 19.71
CA TRP A 60 12.46 -14.80 20.96
C TRP A 60 13.02 -16.22 20.79
N ARG A 61 12.71 -16.88 19.66
CA ARG A 61 13.21 -18.23 19.32
C ARG A 61 14.65 -18.20 18.78
N SER A 62 15.08 -17.10 18.16
CA SER A 62 16.44 -16.91 17.69
C SER A 62 17.37 -16.51 18.84
N LYS A 63 18.03 -17.47 19.49
CA LYS A 63 19.00 -17.17 20.58
C LYS A 63 20.23 -16.37 20.14
N GLY A 64 20.40 -15.98 18.89
CA GLY A 64 21.56 -15.19 18.47
C GLY A 64 21.85 -15.24 17.00
N GLY A 65 20.94 -14.70 16.20
CA GLY A 65 21.26 -14.32 14.85
C GLY A 65 20.52 -13.04 14.55
N GLU A 66 21.18 -11.90 14.76
CA GLU A 66 20.90 -10.69 13.99
C GLU A 66 21.05 -11.09 12.52
N LYS A 67 19.95 -11.55 11.92
CA LYS A 67 19.63 -11.06 10.60
C LYS A 67 18.84 -9.79 10.86
N GLU A 68 19.59 -8.73 11.17
CA GLU A 68 19.24 -7.45 10.58
C GLU A 68 19.01 -7.79 9.11
N GLU A 69 17.75 -7.80 8.69
CA GLU A 69 17.47 -7.37 7.33
C GLU A 69 17.98 -5.93 7.28
N ARG A 70 19.29 -5.81 7.05
CA ARG A 70 19.84 -4.84 6.14
C ARG A 70 18.99 -4.96 4.89
N SER A 71 17.85 -4.27 4.90
CA SER A 71 17.53 -3.40 3.79
C SER A 71 18.69 -2.40 3.73
N GLU A 72 19.85 -2.86 3.25
CA GLU A 72 20.75 -2.07 2.46
C GLU A 72 19.93 -1.65 1.25
N GLY A 73 19.05 -0.66 1.46
CA GLY A 73 18.72 0.30 0.43
C GLY A 73 20.02 0.99 0.11
N ASN A 74 20.81 0.34 -0.73
CA ASN A 74 22.03 0.79 -1.39
C ASN A 74 22.33 2.28 -1.11
N GLU A 75 23.01 2.57 0.01
CA GLU A 75 23.55 3.90 0.34
C GLU A 75 24.80 4.18 -0.51
N GLY A 76 24.69 3.90 -1.80
CA GLY A 76 25.80 3.88 -2.75
C GLY A 76 25.35 4.35 -4.13
N ASP A 77 24.64 5.48 -4.19
CA ASP A 77 24.66 6.44 -5.30
C ASP A 77 23.78 7.65 -4.93
N SER A 78 24.35 8.64 -4.23
CA SER A 78 23.59 9.81 -3.74
C SER A 78 23.00 10.66 -4.88
N GLY A 79 23.50 10.52 -6.12
CA GLY A 79 22.96 11.20 -7.30
C GLY A 79 21.75 10.48 -7.90
N GLY A 80 21.89 9.20 -8.24
CA GLY A 80 20.83 8.39 -8.85
C GLY A 80 19.66 8.12 -7.91
N ASN A 81 19.91 7.95 -6.61
CA ASN A 81 18.84 7.69 -5.64
C ASN A 81 17.95 8.92 -5.42
N ARG A 82 18.52 10.14 -5.42
CA ARG A 82 17.74 11.38 -5.29
C ARG A 82 16.82 11.61 -6.49
N ILE A 83 17.29 11.33 -7.70
CA ILE A 83 16.49 11.45 -8.93
C ILE A 83 15.32 10.45 -8.90
N LYS A 84 15.55 9.22 -8.45
CA LYS A 84 14.48 8.21 -8.30
C LYS A 84 13.46 8.59 -7.23
N VAL A 85 13.91 9.12 -6.10
CA VAL A 85 13.03 9.60 -5.03
C VAL A 85 12.19 10.79 -5.53
N PHE A 86 12.84 11.80 -6.12
CA PHE A 86 12.13 12.96 -6.65
C PHE A 86 11.18 12.59 -7.79
N GLY A 87 11.59 11.71 -8.69
CA GLY A 87 10.75 11.18 -9.77
C GLY A 87 9.53 10.42 -9.24
N SER A 88 9.70 9.63 -8.18
CA SER A 88 8.59 8.92 -7.51
C SER A 88 7.58 9.88 -6.89
N ILE A 89 8.08 10.90 -6.18
CA ILE A 89 7.24 11.95 -5.57
C ILE A 89 6.46 12.69 -6.66
N LEU A 90 7.14 13.09 -7.74
CA LEU A 90 6.51 13.81 -8.83
C LEU A 90 5.46 12.95 -9.55
N CYS A 91 5.75 11.68 -9.78
CA CYS A 91 4.81 10.72 -10.35
C CYS A 91 3.55 10.57 -9.48
N LEU A 92 3.73 10.54 -8.15
CA LEU A 92 2.63 10.47 -7.20
C LEU A 92 1.79 11.76 -7.21
N LEU A 93 2.43 12.94 -7.27
CA LEU A 93 1.72 14.22 -7.39
C LEU A 93 0.88 14.29 -8.66
N PHE A 94 1.45 13.92 -9.82
CA PHE A 94 0.71 13.87 -11.08
C PHE A 94 -0.46 12.89 -11.02
N TYR A 95 -0.28 11.74 -10.38
CA TYR A 95 -1.34 10.76 -10.18
C TYR A 95 -2.51 11.35 -9.37
N VAL A 96 -2.23 11.99 -8.23
CA VAL A 96 -3.27 12.58 -7.36
C VAL A 96 -4.01 13.72 -8.08
N ILE A 97 -3.30 14.59 -8.79
CA ILE A 97 -3.88 15.74 -9.50
C ILE A 97 -4.67 15.29 -10.73
N GLY A 98 -4.18 14.28 -11.47
CA GLY A 98 -4.80 13.79 -12.70
C GLY A 98 -5.98 12.85 -12.47
N MET A 99 -6.00 12.12 -11.35
CA MET A 99 -7.06 11.16 -10.99
C MET A 99 -8.50 11.71 -11.12
N PRO A 100 -8.85 12.91 -10.61
CA PRO A 100 -10.23 13.42 -10.72
C PRO A 100 -10.66 13.67 -12.17
N PHE A 101 -9.73 13.93 -13.09
CA PHE A 101 -10.04 14.21 -14.50
C PHE A 101 -10.09 12.95 -15.36
N VAL A 102 -9.08 12.08 -15.22
CA VAL A 102 -8.88 10.92 -16.10
C VAL A 102 -9.52 9.65 -15.55
N GLY A 103 -9.87 9.63 -14.26
CA GLY A 103 -10.44 8.47 -13.59
C GLY A 103 -9.39 7.50 -13.04
N PHE A 104 -9.82 6.67 -12.10
CA PHE A 104 -8.96 5.79 -11.32
C PHE A 104 -8.21 4.77 -12.18
N ILE A 105 -8.89 4.10 -13.11
CA ILE A 105 -8.32 3.01 -13.91
C ILE A 105 -7.15 3.50 -14.75
N LEU A 106 -7.36 4.55 -15.53
CA LEU A 106 -6.35 5.05 -16.45
C LEU A 106 -5.22 5.78 -15.71
N SER A 107 -5.56 6.57 -14.69
CA SER A 107 -4.55 7.24 -13.85
C SER A 107 -3.64 6.23 -13.14
N THR A 108 -4.20 5.16 -12.58
CA THR A 108 -3.43 4.11 -11.88
C THR A 108 -2.59 3.30 -12.85
N PHE A 109 -3.12 2.96 -14.02
CA PHE A 109 -2.38 2.26 -15.06
C PHE A 109 -1.15 3.05 -15.50
N ILE A 110 -1.34 4.34 -15.81
CA ILE A 110 -0.27 5.26 -16.21
C ILE A 110 0.73 5.42 -15.05
N PHE A 111 0.25 5.65 -13.83
CA PHE A 111 1.09 5.79 -12.65
C PHE A 111 2.00 4.59 -12.43
N ILE A 112 1.46 3.37 -12.46
CA ILE A 112 2.26 2.15 -12.24
C ILE A 112 3.34 2.01 -13.33
N LEU A 113 2.99 2.29 -14.58
CA LEU A 113 3.93 2.22 -15.69
C LEU A 113 5.09 3.21 -15.52
N PHE A 114 4.78 4.47 -15.21
CA PHE A 114 5.80 5.49 -14.95
C PHE A 114 6.61 5.19 -13.68
N PHE A 115 5.96 4.69 -12.63
CA PHE A 115 6.62 4.37 -11.37
C PHE A 115 7.68 3.27 -11.55
N ILE A 116 7.36 2.20 -12.29
CA ILE A 116 8.31 1.11 -12.58
C ILE A 116 9.46 1.62 -13.45
N PHE A 117 9.15 2.51 -14.41
CA PHE A 117 10.16 3.13 -15.26
C PHE A 117 11.13 4.02 -14.46
N VAL A 118 10.62 4.84 -13.54
CA VAL A 118 11.42 5.69 -12.64
C VAL A 118 12.28 4.84 -11.70
N LEU A 119 11.77 3.70 -11.23
CA LEU A 119 12.53 2.77 -10.39
C LEU A 119 13.73 2.14 -11.13
N GLY A 120 13.67 2.14 -12.47
CA GLY A 120 14.71 1.61 -13.35
C GLY A 120 14.52 0.13 -13.69
N GLU A 121 13.36 -0.44 -13.40
CA GLU A 121 13.04 -1.82 -13.75
C GLU A 121 12.74 -1.93 -15.25
N ARG A 122 13.54 -2.73 -15.97
CA ARG A 122 13.50 -2.83 -17.44
C ARG A 122 12.88 -4.15 -17.93
N ARG A 123 12.46 -5.04 -17.03
CA ARG A 123 11.82 -6.31 -17.42
C ARG A 123 10.47 -6.04 -18.07
N LYS A 124 10.41 -6.23 -19.40
CA LYS A 124 9.22 -5.99 -20.24
C LYS A 124 7.98 -6.73 -19.72
N TRP A 125 8.14 -7.92 -19.16
CA TRP A 125 7.03 -8.70 -18.59
C TRP A 125 6.41 -8.04 -17.37
N ILE A 126 7.22 -7.45 -16.49
CA ILE A 126 6.75 -6.72 -15.32
C ILE A 126 6.04 -5.46 -15.80
N LEU A 127 6.65 -4.72 -16.73
CA LEU A 127 6.08 -3.50 -17.31
C LEU A 127 4.72 -3.71 -18.00
N ALA A 128 4.51 -4.88 -18.61
CA ALA A 128 3.27 -5.21 -19.30
C ALA A 128 2.21 -5.80 -18.37
N LEU A 129 2.59 -6.67 -17.43
CA LEU A 129 1.65 -7.42 -16.61
C LEU A 129 1.24 -6.66 -15.35
N SER A 130 2.14 -5.91 -14.72
CA SER A 130 1.84 -5.31 -13.42
C SER A 130 0.82 -4.17 -13.48
N PRO A 131 0.82 -3.24 -14.48
CA PRO A 131 -0.18 -2.19 -14.51
C PRO A 131 -1.63 -2.71 -14.61
N PRO A 132 -2.00 -3.63 -15.53
CA PRO A 132 -3.36 -4.14 -15.60
C PRO A 132 -3.70 -5.05 -14.41
N LEU A 133 -2.76 -5.87 -13.93
CA LEU A 133 -3.01 -6.79 -12.82
C LEU A 133 -3.28 -6.03 -11.52
N VAL A 134 -2.41 -5.07 -11.17
CA VAL A 134 -2.56 -4.29 -9.93
C VAL A 134 -3.79 -3.39 -10.01
N THR A 135 -3.99 -2.69 -11.13
CA THR A 135 -5.19 -1.85 -11.31
C THR A 135 -6.47 -2.68 -11.22
N GLY A 136 -6.52 -3.83 -11.91
CA GLY A 136 -7.66 -4.74 -11.88
C GLY A 136 -7.93 -5.32 -10.49
N LEU A 137 -6.89 -5.71 -9.76
CA LEU A 137 -7.01 -6.19 -8.39
C LEU A 137 -7.59 -5.11 -7.47
N ILE A 138 -7.10 -3.88 -7.56
CA ILE A 138 -7.59 -2.77 -6.74
C ILE A 138 -9.05 -2.45 -7.09
N VAL A 139 -9.40 -2.42 -8.38
CA VAL A 139 -10.79 -2.23 -8.83
C VAL A 139 -11.71 -3.34 -8.31
N LEU A 140 -11.26 -4.59 -8.31
CA LEU A 140 -12.03 -5.72 -7.79
C LEU A 140 -12.24 -5.58 -6.28
N VAL A 141 -11.18 -5.35 -5.53
CA VAL A 141 -11.25 -5.24 -4.06
C VAL A 141 -12.05 -4.00 -3.64
N PHE A 142 -11.76 -2.84 -4.18
CA PHE A 142 -12.40 -1.60 -3.73
C PHE A 142 -13.73 -1.33 -4.42
N GLY A 143 -13.83 -1.58 -5.72
CA GLY A 143 -15.05 -1.33 -6.49
C GLY A 143 -16.12 -2.41 -6.31
N LYS A 144 -15.74 -3.71 -6.35
CA LYS A 144 -16.72 -4.81 -6.25
C LYS A 144 -16.88 -5.39 -4.85
N LEU A 145 -15.81 -5.52 -4.08
CA LEU A 145 -15.85 -6.16 -2.76
C LEU A 145 -16.19 -5.16 -1.65
N ILE A 146 -15.61 -3.96 -1.68
CA ILE A 146 -15.83 -2.90 -0.67
C ILE A 146 -16.92 -1.89 -1.11
N LEU A 147 -17.35 -1.91 -2.38
CA LEU A 147 -18.34 -0.99 -2.96
C LEU A 147 -17.96 0.50 -2.79
N MET A 148 -16.67 0.79 -2.73
CA MET A 148 -16.18 2.17 -2.60
C MET A 148 -16.32 2.90 -3.94
N PRO A 149 -16.92 4.12 -3.96
CA PRO A 149 -17.05 4.89 -5.19
C PRO A 149 -15.67 5.41 -5.61
N LEU A 150 -15.07 4.75 -6.59
CA LEU A 150 -13.81 5.19 -7.18
C LEU A 150 -14.06 6.30 -8.22
N PRO A 151 -13.16 7.29 -8.33
CA PRO A 151 -13.32 8.41 -9.24
C PRO A 151 -13.35 7.92 -10.68
N LYS A 152 -14.44 8.23 -11.39
CA LYS A 152 -14.66 7.78 -12.78
C LYS A 152 -14.02 8.71 -13.81
N GLY A 153 -13.58 9.90 -13.41
CA GLY A 153 -13.09 10.94 -14.32
C GLY A 153 -14.24 11.77 -14.91
N VAL A 154 -13.93 12.58 -15.92
CA VAL A 154 -14.89 13.47 -16.61
C VAL A 154 -15.05 13.10 -18.09
N GLY A 155 -16.25 13.31 -18.64
CA GLY A 155 -16.55 13.08 -20.06
C GLY A 155 -16.34 11.62 -20.49
N ILE A 156 -15.57 11.42 -21.57
CA ILE A 156 -15.30 10.11 -22.19
C ILE A 156 -14.62 9.14 -21.20
N PHE A 157 -13.81 9.67 -20.27
CA PHE A 157 -13.16 8.86 -19.24
C PHE A 157 -14.15 8.28 -18.23
N ALA A 158 -15.23 9.02 -17.95
CA ALA A 158 -16.32 8.54 -17.09
C ALA A 158 -17.07 7.39 -17.76
N ASP A 159 -17.34 7.50 -19.06
CA ASP A 159 -18.01 6.44 -19.83
C ASP A 159 -17.15 5.17 -19.92
N PHE A 160 -15.85 5.33 -20.16
CA PHE A 160 -14.92 4.20 -20.14
C PHE A 160 -14.87 3.52 -18.77
N SER A 161 -14.76 4.29 -17.69
CA SER A 161 -14.69 3.75 -16.32
C SER A 161 -15.97 3.01 -15.92
N ARG A 162 -17.14 3.47 -16.38
CA ARG A 162 -18.44 2.80 -16.16
C ARG A 162 -18.52 1.39 -16.75
N LEU A 163 -17.68 1.03 -17.73
CA LEU A 163 -17.65 -0.33 -18.28
C LEU A 163 -17.03 -1.35 -17.31
N PHE A 164 -16.21 -0.88 -16.35
CA PHE A 164 -15.47 -1.73 -15.44
C PHE A 164 -16.03 -1.74 -14.01
N TYR A 165 -16.85 -0.75 -13.66
CA TYR A 165 -17.55 -0.60 -12.38
C TYR A 165 -19.04 -0.90 -12.53
#